data_AF-M7AZ16-F1
#
_entry.id   AF-M7AZ16-F1
#
_cell.length_a   1.000
_cell.length_b   1.000
_cell.length_c   1.000
_cell.angle_alpha   90.00
_cell.angle_beta   90.00
_cell.angle_gamma   90.00
#
_symmetry.space_group_name_H-M   'P 1'
#
loop_
_entity.id
_entity.type
_entity.pdbx_description
1 polymer ?
#
loop_
_entity_poly.entity_id
_entity_poly.type
_entity_poly.pdbx_seq_one_letter_code
_entity_poly.pdbx_strand_id
1 'polypeptide(L)'
;MFSALKKLVGSDQAPVRDKNIPAGLQSMNQALQRRFAKGVQYNMKIVIRGDRNTGKTTLWHRLQGKKFVEEYIPTQEIQVTSIHWNYKMKTDDIELCP
;
A
#
# COMPACT_ATOMS: atom_id res chain seq x y z
N MET A 1 17.87 -38.91 19.47
CA MET A 1 18.31 -39.28 20.83
C MET A 1 18.97 -38.07 21.47
N PHE A 2 18.75 -37.92 22.77
CA PHE A 2 18.92 -36.74 23.60
C PHE A 2 20.31 -36.08 23.56
N SER A 3 20.34 -34.75 23.54
CA SER A 3 21.23 -34.01 24.46
C SER A 3 20.62 -32.64 24.75
N ALA A 4 19.80 -32.62 25.79
CA ALA A 4 19.57 -31.45 26.61
C ALA A 4 20.65 -31.41 27.70
N LEU A 5 20.92 -30.20 28.18
CA LEU A 5 21.82 -29.81 29.28
C LEU A 5 23.31 -29.66 28.94
N LYS A 6 23.70 -28.39 28.73
CA LYS A 6 24.71 -27.81 29.61
C LYS A 6 24.31 -26.38 30.00
N LYS A 7 23.88 -26.26 31.25
CA LYS A 7 23.62 -25.02 31.98
C LYS A 7 24.96 -24.38 32.39
N LEU A 8 24.97 -23.05 32.36
CA LEU A 8 25.68 -22.13 33.27
C LEU A 8 27.21 -22.00 33.23
N VAL A 9 27.65 -20.83 33.73
CA VAL A 9 29.00 -20.21 33.76
C VAL A 9 29.27 -19.46 32.46
N GLY A 10 29.33 -18.13 32.38
CA GLY A 10 29.67 -17.07 33.32
C GLY A 10 30.21 -15.90 32.47
N SER A 11 30.38 -14.71 33.06
CA SER A 11 31.07 -13.52 32.53
C SER A 11 30.51 -12.80 31.29
N ASP A 12 29.77 -11.73 31.58
CA ASP A 12 30.08 -10.32 31.25
C ASP A 12 30.68 -9.93 29.87
N GLN A 13 30.13 -8.83 29.34
CA GLN A 13 30.60 -7.96 28.24
C GLN A 13 30.63 -8.49 26.79
N ALA A 14 29.66 -8.01 25.99
CA ALA A 14 29.89 -7.12 24.84
C ALA A 14 28.64 -7.05 23.94
N PRO A 15 27.96 -5.89 23.79
CA PRO A 15 27.07 -5.71 22.66
C PRO A 15 27.93 -5.47 21.42
N VAL A 16 28.10 -6.50 20.59
CA VAL A 16 28.63 -6.35 19.21
C VAL A 16 27.62 -5.51 18.43
N ARG A 17 27.83 -4.19 18.46
CA ARG A 17 27.12 -3.19 17.67
C ARG A 17 28.07 -2.69 16.57
N ASP A 18 28.33 -3.53 15.58
CA ASP A 18 28.91 -3.07 14.33
C ASP A 18 27.82 -2.91 13.28
N LYS A 19 27.14 -1.78 13.36
CA LYS A 19 26.54 -1.14 12.19
C LYS A 19 26.87 0.34 12.29
N ASN A 20 27.90 0.76 11.55
CA ASN A 20 28.19 2.15 11.24
C ASN A 20 26.93 2.80 10.65
N ILE A 21 26.17 3.50 11.49
CA ILE A 21 25.10 4.39 11.05
C ILE A 21 25.70 5.80 11.08
N PRO A 22 25.81 6.50 9.95
CA PRO A 22 26.33 7.86 9.93
C PRO A 22 25.48 8.76 10.85
N ALA A 23 26.16 9.57 11.65
CA ALA A 23 25.55 10.49 12.60
C ALA A 23 24.57 11.41 11.88
N GLY A 24 23.28 11.24 12.16
CA GLY A 24 22.18 11.97 11.52
C GLY A 24 21.02 11.10 11.05
N LEU A 25 21.25 9.80 10.81
CA LEU A 25 20.18 8.87 10.46
C LEU A 25 19.66 8.18 11.73
N GLN A 26 18.60 8.72 12.33
CA GLN A 26 17.91 8.03 13.43
C GLN A 26 17.49 6.64 12.95
N SER A 27 18.07 5.59 13.53
CA SER A 27 17.67 4.21 13.25
C SER A 27 16.17 4.08 13.51
N MET A 28 15.41 3.81 12.45
CA MET A 28 13.95 3.76 12.51
C MET A 28 13.51 2.80 13.62
N ASN A 29 12.73 3.28 14.59
CA ASN A 29 12.28 2.51 15.74
C ASN A 29 11.60 1.20 15.29
N GLN A 30 11.89 0.08 15.96
CA GLN A 30 11.38 -1.25 15.62
C GLN A 30 9.84 -1.31 15.58
N ALA A 31 9.14 -0.48 16.37
CA ALA A 31 7.69 -0.33 16.32
C ALA A 31 7.21 0.30 15.00
N LEU A 32 7.98 1.26 14.47
CA LEU A 32 7.69 1.96 13.22
C LEU A 32 8.01 1.07 12.00
N GLN A 33 9.10 0.30 12.06
CA GLN A 33 9.41 -0.74 11.06
C GLN A 33 8.31 -1.81 10.98
N ARG A 34 7.78 -2.28 12.12
CA ARG A 34 6.66 -3.24 12.14
C ARG A 34 5.36 -2.65 11.57
N ARG A 35 5.12 -1.36 11.75
CA ARG A 35 3.96 -0.66 11.16
C ARG A 35 4.11 -0.52 9.64
N PHE A 36 5.32 -0.23 9.15
CA PHE A 36 5.59 -0.11 7.72
C PHE A 36 5.80 -1.46 7.01
N ALA A 37 6.17 -2.52 7.74
CA ALA A 37 6.30 -3.88 7.19
C ALA A 37 4.96 -4.47 6.72
N LYS A 38 3.83 -3.94 7.20
CA LYS A 38 2.47 -4.29 6.72
C LYS A 38 2.06 -3.53 5.45
N GLY A 39 2.94 -2.70 4.91
CA GLY A 39 2.67 -1.79 3.80
C GLY A 39 2.29 -0.39 4.30
N VAL A 40 2.71 0.62 3.54
CA VAL A 40 2.27 2.01 3.70
C VAL A 40 1.00 2.19 2.86
N GLN A 41 -0.04 2.81 3.44
CA GLN A 41 -1.16 3.27 2.63
C GLN A 41 -0.73 4.52 1.84
N TYR A 42 -0.70 4.40 0.51
CA TYR A 42 -0.43 5.51 -0.38
C TYR A 42 -1.74 6.24 -0.67
N ASN A 43 -1.79 7.52 -0.31
CA ASN A 43 -2.89 8.41 -0.68
C ASN A 43 -2.54 9.09 -1.99
N MET A 44 -3.26 8.76 -3.06
CA MET A 44 -3.10 9.40 -4.36
C MET A 44 -4.32 10.28 -4.67
N LYS A 45 -4.07 11.45 -5.26
CA LYS A 45 -5.12 12.30 -5.84
C LYS A 45 -4.99 12.23 -7.36
N ILE A 46 -6.05 11.81 -8.04
CA ILE A 46 -6.09 11.66 -9.49
C ILE A 46 -7.12 12.64 -10.04
N VAL A 47 -6.78 13.31 -11.14
CA VAL A 47 -7.69 14.20 -11.88
C VAL A 47 -7.90 13.63 -13.27
N ILE A 48 -9.16 13.36 -13.63
CA ILE A 48 -9.53 12.88 -14.97
C ILE A 48 -9.80 14.09 -15.86
N ARG A 49 -9.01 14.25 -16.93
CA ARG A 49 -9.16 15.34 -17.91
C ARG A 49 -9.40 14.79 -19.32
N GLY A 50 -10.02 15.59 -20.18
CA GLY A 50 -10.35 15.23 -21.56
C GLY A 50 -11.58 15.97 -22.08
N ASP A 51 -11.80 15.90 -23.39
CA ASP A 51 -12.86 16.64 -24.10
C ASP A 51 -14.27 16.22 -23.69
N ARG A 52 -15.29 17.00 -24.06
CA ARG A 52 -16.69 16.61 -23.86
C ARG A 52 -16.98 15.27 -24.57
N ASN A 53 -17.91 14.49 -24.02
CA ASN A 53 -18.32 13.19 -24.58
C ASN A 53 -17.25 12.08 -24.63
N THR A 54 -16.11 12.24 -23.93
CA THR A 54 -15.05 11.20 -23.85
C THR A 54 -15.24 10.17 -22.74
N GLY A 55 -16.39 10.17 -22.05
CA GLY A 55 -16.70 9.16 -21.02
C GLY A 55 -16.01 9.34 -19.66
N LYS A 56 -15.49 10.53 -19.34
CA LYS A 56 -14.86 10.83 -18.03
C LYS A 56 -15.75 10.48 -16.83
N THR A 57 -17.02 10.88 -16.90
CA THR A 57 -18.04 10.62 -15.86
C THR A 57 -18.41 9.14 -15.79
N THR A 58 -18.40 8.46 -16.93
CA THR A 58 -18.59 7.00 -17.00
C THR A 58 -17.43 6.26 -16.33
N LEU A 59 -16.18 6.63 -16.65
CA LEU A 59 -14.97 6.06 -16.03
C LEU A 59 -14.98 6.31 -14.52
N TRP A 60 -15.30 7.53 -14.10
CA TRP A 60 -15.51 7.88 -12.71
C TRP A 60 -16.46 6.89 -12.03
N HIS A 61 -17.67 6.73 -12.57
CA HIS A 61 -18.68 5.83 -12.00
C HIS A 61 -18.21 4.39 -11.95
N ARG A 62 -17.47 3.93 -12.95
CA ARG A 62 -16.89 2.59 -12.98
C ARG A 62 -15.85 2.39 -11.88
N LEU A 63 -14.99 3.38 -11.63
CA LEU A 63 -14.02 3.33 -10.53
C LEU A 63 -14.70 3.27 -9.15
N GLN A 64 -15.88 3.84 -9.01
CA GLN A 64 -16.72 3.72 -7.81
C GLN A 64 -17.49 2.39 -7.71
N GLY A 65 -17.49 1.56 -8.76
CA GLY A 65 -18.28 0.33 -8.83
C GLY A 65 -19.78 0.55 -9.16
N LYS A 66 -20.16 1.73 -9.65
CA LYS A 66 -21.54 2.00 -10.10
C LYS A 66 -21.82 1.32 -11.45
N LYS A 67 -23.11 1.09 -11.73
CA LYS A 67 -23.57 0.57 -13.02
C LYS A 67 -23.26 1.57 -14.15
N PHE A 68 -23.15 1.04 -15.37
CA PHE A 68 -23.05 1.86 -16.56
C PHE A 68 -24.36 2.61 -16.80
N VAL A 69 -24.26 3.89 -17.17
CA VAL A 69 -25.37 4.76 -17.56
C VAL A 69 -25.07 5.23 -18.98
N GLU A 70 -25.97 4.91 -19.91
CA GLU A 70 -25.81 5.24 -21.33
C GLU A 70 -26.14 6.70 -21.62
N GLU A 71 -27.08 7.27 -20.87
CA GLU A 71 -27.50 8.66 -21.03
C GLU A 71 -26.33 9.63 -20.76
N TYR A 72 -26.09 10.52 -21.73
CA TYR A 72 -25.06 11.55 -21.59
C TYR A 72 -25.60 12.74 -20.80
N ILE A 73 -25.12 12.87 -19.56
CA ILE A 73 -25.37 14.03 -18.71
C ILE A 73 -24.06 14.81 -18.54
N PRO A 74 -23.94 16.05 -19.05
CA PRO A 74 -22.73 16.83 -18.93
C PRO A 74 -22.46 17.19 -17.46
N THR A 75 -21.21 16.99 -17.04
CA THR A 75 -20.76 17.35 -15.71
C THR A 75 -20.36 18.83 -15.69
N GLN A 76 -21.15 19.67 -15.01
CA GLN A 76 -20.93 21.13 -14.95
C GLN A 76 -19.71 21.51 -14.10
N GLU A 77 -19.52 20.81 -12.98
CA GLU A 77 -18.48 21.09 -11.99
C GLU A 77 -17.65 19.86 -11.67
N ILE A 78 -16.42 20.08 -11.18
CA ILE A 78 -15.57 18.99 -10.72
C ILE A 78 -16.24 18.27 -9.55
N GLN A 79 -16.54 16.99 -9.73
CA GLN A 79 -16.96 16.14 -8.62
C GLN A 79 -15.70 15.68 -7.86
N VAL A 80 -15.85 15.09 -6.66
CA VAL A 80 -14.73 14.48 -5.92
C VAL A 80 -15.20 13.18 -5.26
N THR A 81 -14.34 12.16 -5.24
CA THR A 81 -14.60 10.91 -4.53
C THR A 81 -13.31 10.31 -3.99
N SER A 82 -13.39 9.61 -2.86
CA SER A 82 -12.27 8.87 -2.28
C SER A 82 -12.53 7.38 -2.44
N ILE A 83 -11.62 6.68 -3.12
CA ILE A 83 -11.75 5.26 -3.41
C ILE A 83 -10.62 4.53 -2.69
N HIS A 84 -10.99 3.56 -1.85
CA HIS A 84 -10.02 2.69 -1.20
C HIS A 84 -9.66 1.55 -2.16
N TRP A 85 -8.48 1.62 -2.76
CA TRP A 85 -8.00 0.59 -3.66
C TRP A 85 -7.12 -0.40 -2.92
N ASN A 86 -7.60 -1.63 -2.76
CA ASN A 86 -6.81 -2.73 -2.20
C ASN A 86 -6.29 -3.59 -3.34
N TYR A 87 -5.07 -3.32 -3.80
CA TYR A 87 -4.39 -4.21 -4.73
C TYR A 87 -3.84 -5.41 -3.95
N LYS A 88 -4.52 -6.55 -4.03
CA LYS A 88 -3.93 -7.82 -3.59
C LYS A 88 -3.00 -8.25 -4.72
N MET A 89 -1.69 -8.23 -4.46
CA MET A 89 -0.68 -8.93 -5.26
C MET A 89 -0.91 -10.45 -5.17
N LYS A 90 -2.06 -10.93 -5.64
CA LYS A 90 -2.19 -12.32 -6.05
C LYS A 90 -1.66 -12.35 -7.47
N THR A 91 -0.53 -13.02 -7.65
CA THR A 91 0.06 -13.37 -8.93
C THR A 91 -1.03 -13.79 -9.93
N ASP A 92 -1.18 -12.99 -10.99
CA ASP A 92 -1.58 -13.38 -12.35
C ASP A 92 -2.67 -14.44 -12.55
N ASP A 93 -3.83 -14.30 -11.94
CA ASP A 93 -5.06 -14.89 -12.50
C ASP A 93 -5.96 -13.77 -13.02
N ILE A 94 -5.59 -13.21 -14.18
CA ILE A 94 -6.53 -12.48 -15.03
C ILE A 94 -7.49 -13.54 -15.57
N GLU A 95 -8.54 -13.85 -14.81
CA GLU A 95 -9.71 -14.52 -15.37
C GLU A 95 -10.31 -13.56 -16.40
N LEU A 96 -9.95 -13.80 -17.67
CA LEU A 96 -10.69 -13.30 -18.82
C LEU A 96 -12.14 -13.76 -18.64
N CYS A 97 -13.04 -12.81 -18.42
CA CYS A 97 -14.47 -13.08 -18.46
C CYS A 97 -14.82 -13.62 -19.87
N PRO A 98 -15.61 -14.72 -19.97
CA PRO A 98 -16.16 -15.20 -21.25
C PRO A 98 -17.18 -14.24 -21.86
#